data_AF-A0A4R0ZL18-F1
#
_entry.id   AF-A0A4R0ZL18-F1
#
_cell.length_a   1.000
_cell.length_b   1.000
_cell.length_c   1.000
_cell.angle_alpha   90.00
_cell.angle_beta   90.00
_cell.angle_gamma   90.00
#
_symmetry.space_group_name_H-M   'P 1'
#
loop_
_entity.id
_entity.type
_entity.pdbx_description
1 polymer ?
#
loop_
_entity_poly.entity_id
_entity_poly.type
_entity_poly.pdbx_seq_one_letter_code
_entity_poly.pdbx_strand_id
1 'polypeptide(L)' 'MDILILAILLGIVGFIVTRSYTIYPSSFGDRSPVQPRASITTKCPHCQTVVKRQEHGQTCSTCRKSF' A
#
# COMPACT_ATOMS: atom_id res chain seq x y z
N MET A 1 -5.24 28.61 42.36
CA MET A 1 -6.34 28.02 41.58
C MET A 1 -5.96 27.88 40.11
N ASP A 2 -5.35 28.90 39.49
CA ASP A 2 -4.97 28.92 38.07
C ASP A 2 -3.94 27.87 37.65
N ILE A 3 -2.96 27.58 38.52
CA ILE A 3 -1.91 26.58 38.23
C ILE A 3 -2.50 25.16 38.13
N LEU A 4 -3.53 24.88 38.94
CA LEU A 4 -4.22 23.59 38.92
C LEU A 4 -4.99 23.40 37.59
N ILE A 5 -5.67 24.47 37.14
CA ILE A 5 -6.41 24.48 35.87
C ILE A 5 -5.44 24.31 34.69
N LEU A 6 -4.30 25.00 34.72
CA LEU A 6 -3.28 24.88 33.69
C LEU A 6 -2.72 23.45 33.59
N ALA A 7 -2.44 22.80 34.73
CA ALA A 7 -1.94 21.43 34.75
C ALA A 7 -2.95 20.42 34.16
N ILE A 8 -4.24 20.60 34.45
CA ILE A 8 -5.31 19.76 33.91
C ILE A 8 -5.42 19.92 32.39
N LEU A 9 -5.38 21.16 31.88
CA LEU A 9 -5.43 21.43 30.44
C LEU A 9 -4.23 20.81 29.71
N LEU A 10 -3.03 20.94 30.25
CA LEU A 10 -1.82 20.33 29.67
C LEU A 10 -1.90 18.80 29.65
N GLY A 11 -2.44 18.19 30.72
CA GLY A 11 -2.65 16.74 30.78
C GLY A 11 -3.64 16.24 29.74
N ILE A 12 -4.76 16.95 29.55
CA ILE A 12 -5.78 16.60 28.54
C ILE A 12 -5.20 16.71 27.13
N VAL A 13 -4.51 17.81 26.82
CA VAL A 13 -3.87 18.00 25.50
C VAL A 13 -2.82 16.92 25.24
N GLY A 14 -1.96 16.62 26.22
CA GLY A 14 -0.96 15.56 26.10
C GLY A 14 -1.58 14.18 25.88
N PHE A 15 -2.67 13.87 26.59
CA PHE A 15 -3.39 12.61 26.43
C PHE A 15 -4.04 12.48 25.05
N ILE A 16 -4.67 13.54 24.54
CA ILE A 16 -5.27 13.55 23.19
C ILE A 16 -4.18 13.34 22.13
N VAL A 17 -3.09 14.11 22.19
CA VAL A 17 -1.98 14.01 21.24
C VAL A 17 -1.39 12.59 21.24
N THR A 18 -1.08 12.05 22.42
CA THR A 18 -0.51 10.70 22.55
C THR A 18 -1.46 9.63 22.01
N ARG A 19 -2.77 9.75 22.28
CA ARG A 19 -3.79 8.83 21.76
C ARG A 19 -3.97 8.96 20.24
N SER A 20 -3.84 10.15 19.68
CA SER A 20 -3.86 10.36 18.23
C SER A 20 -2.67 9.68 17.54
N TYR A 21 -1.48 9.72 18.13
CA TYR A 21 -0.31 9.00 17.61
C TYR A 21 -0.43 7.48 17.71
N THR A 22 -1.15 6.95 18.72
CA THR A 22 -1.35 5.50 18.84
C THR A 22 -2.49 4.96 17.97
N ILE A 23 -3.52 5.78 17.68
CA ILE A 23 -4.65 5.40 16.82
C ILE A 23 -4.36 5.64 15.34
N TYR A 24 -3.57 6.66 15.01
CA TYR A 24 -3.01 6.86 13.68
C TYR A 24 -1.50 6.61 13.76
N PRO A 25 -1.03 5.35 13.62
CA PRO A 25 0.35 5.18 13.22
C PRO A 25 0.49 5.95 11.91
N SER A 26 1.40 6.92 11.90
CA SER A 26 1.84 7.61 10.69
C SER A 26 2.40 6.56 9.73
N SER A 27 1.52 5.89 8.99
CA SER A 27 1.80 4.90 7.94
C SER A 27 2.32 5.58 6.66
N PHE A 28 3.02 6.70 6.83
CA PHE A 28 3.68 7.46 5.76
C PHE A 28 5.20 7.49 5.95
N GLY A 29 5.73 6.69 6.88
CA GLY A 29 7.16 6.68 7.23
C GLY A 29 7.97 5.47 6.75
N ASP A 30 7.38 4.51 6.02
CA ASP A 30 8.13 3.35 5.56
C ASP A 30 7.85 3.02 4.09
N ARG A 31 8.83 3.42 3.26
CA ARG A 31 9.17 2.90 1.91
C ARG A 31 8.38 3.47 0.72
N SER A 32 9.01 4.47 0.09
CA SER A 32 9.37 4.61 -1.34
C SER A 32 8.59 3.81 -2.41
N PRO A 33 8.43 4.41 -3.61
CA PRO A 33 7.32 4.21 -4.55
C PRO A 33 7.46 2.90 -5.32
N VAL A 34 6.40 2.50 -6.00
CA VAL A 34 6.32 1.29 -6.82
C VAL A 34 6.06 0.05 -5.96
N GLN A 35 4.79 -0.14 -5.61
CA GLN A 35 4.23 -1.49 -5.70
C GLN A 35 4.57 -1.98 -7.12
N PRO A 36 5.46 -2.98 -7.32
CA PRO A 36 5.62 -3.53 -8.64
C PRO A 36 4.25 -4.12 -8.95
N ARG A 37 3.52 -3.46 -9.86
CA ARG A 37 2.30 -3.97 -10.47
C ARG A 37 2.50 -5.47 -10.57
N ALA A 38 1.70 -6.24 -9.82
CA ALA A 38 1.72 -7.70 -9.81
C ALA A 38 2.12 -8.15 -11.21
N SER A 39 3.34 -8.66 -11.35
CA SER A 39 4.10 -8.68 -12.60
C SER A 39 3.15 -8.81 -13.79
N ILE A 40 2.96 -7.72 -14.55
CA ILE A 40 2.01 -7.66 -15.68
C ILE A 40 2.51 -8.55 -16.82
N THR A 41 3.27 -9.58 -16.54
CA THR A 41 3.91 -10.45 -17.49
C THR A 41 3.69 -11.87 -17.02
N THR A 42 2.99 -12.65 -17.81
CA THR A 42 2.80 -14.10 -17.62
C THR A 42 3.60 -14.84 -18.69
N LYS A 43 3.98 -16.09 -18.42
CA LYS A 43 4.61 -16.94 -19.45
C LYS A 43 3.52 -17.60 -20.27
N CYS A 44 3.61 -17.50 -21.59
CA CYS A 44 2.72 -18.24 -22.47
C CYS A 44 3.02 -19.75 -22.37
N PRO A 45 2.03 -20.62 -22.10
CA PRO A 45 2.27 -22.06 -21.96
C PRO A 45 2.71 -22.73 -23.26
N HIS A 46 2.45 -22.10 -24.42
CA HIS A 46 2.76 -22.70 -25.73
C HIS A 46 4.15 -22.38 -26.27
N CYS A 47 4.68 -21.20 -25.98
CA CYS A 47 5.97 -20.76 -26.52
C CYS A 47 6.96 -20.31 -25.44
N GLN A 48 6.56 -20.39 -24.16
CA GLN A 48 7.36 -20.03 -22.98
C GLN A 48 7.87 -18.58 -22.97
N THR A 49 7.37 -17.74 -23.87
CA THR A 49 7.70 -16.32 -23.94
C THR A 49 6.98 -15.55 -22.85
N VAL A 50 7.63 -14.50 -22.37
CA VAL A 50 7.10 -13.59 -21.36
C VAL A 50 6.18 -12.59 -22.06
N VAL A 51 4.88 -12.70 -21.86
CA VAL A 51 3.86 -11.85 -22.48
C VAL A 51 3.12 -11.02 -21.45
N LYS A 52 2.61 -9.86 -21.84
CA LYS A 52 1.90 -8.98 -20.91
C LYS A 52 0.59 -9.64 -20.44
N ARG A 53 0.43 -9.91 -19.14
CA ARG A 53 -0.77 -10.50 -18.53
C ARG A 53 -1.98 -9.62 -18.81
N GLN A 54 -2.90 -10.09 -19.64
CA GLN A 54 -4.24 -9.53 -19.75
C GLN A 54 -5.25 -10.55 -19.24
N GLU A 55 -6.54 -10.21 -19.27
CA GLU A 55 -7.64 -11.01 -18.71
C GLU A 55 -7.76 -12.40 -19.37
N HIS A 56 -8.54 -13.29 -18.74
CA HIS A 56 -8.71 -14.69 -19.13
C HIS A 56 -9.13 -14.84 -20.62
N GLY A 57 -8.48 -15.71 -21.39
CA GLY A 57 -8.78 -15.93 -22.81
C GLY A 57 -7.94 -15.10 -23.79
N GLN A 58 -6.71 -14.74 -23.41
CA GLN A 58 -5.86 -13.88 -24.23
C GLN A 58 -5.08 -14.68 -25.28
N THR A 59 -4.96 -14.12 -26.49
CA THR A 59 -4.07 -14.65 -27.53
C THR A 59 -2.64 -14.11 -27.35
N CYS A 60 -1.66 -15.00 -27.24
CA CYS A 60 -0.24 -14.63 -27.22
C CYS A 60 0.17 -13.95 -28.54
N SER A 61 0.75 -12.75 -28.49
CA SER A 61 1.19 -12.04 -29.71
C SER A 61 2.32 -12.75 -30.45
N THR A 62 3.15 -13.53 -29.75
CA THR A 62 4.29 -14.24 -30.34
C THR A 62 3.87 -15.52 -31.07
N CYS A 63 3.09 -16.38 -30.42
CA CYS A 63 2.69 -17.67 -31.01
C CYS A 63 1.26 -17.70 -31.56
N ARG A 64 0.50 -16.62 -31.40
CA ARG A 64 -0.90 -16.48 -31.82
C ARG A 64 -1.83 -17.56 -31.27
N LYS A 65 -1.48 -18.17 -30.13
CA LYS A 65 -2.30 -19.16 -29.42
C LYS A 65 -2.96 -18.53 -28.20
N SER A 66 -4.23 -18.84 -27.99
CA SER A 66 -5.03 -18.41 -26.84
C SER A 66 -4.81 -19.30 -25.62
N PHE A 67 -4.82 -18.71 -24.42
CA PHE A 67 -4.71 -19.43 -23.15
C PHE A 67 -5.37 -18.66 -21.99
#